data_AF-A0A935WKZ5-F1
#
_entry.id   AF-A0A935WKZ5-F1
#
_cell.length_a   1.000
_cell.length_b   1.000
_cell.length_c   1.000
_cell.angle_alpha   90.00
_cell.angle_beta   90.00
_cell.angle_gamma   90.00
#
_symmetry.space_group_name_H-M   'P 1'
#
loop_
_entity.id
_entity.type
_entity.pdbx_description
1 polymer ?
#
loop_
_entity_poly.entity_id
_entity_poly.type
_entity_poly.pdbx_seq_one_letter_code
_entity_poly.pdbx_strand_id
1 'polypeptide(L)' 'MNTISGGKGQYDGIARYWYDGNLVLDYSNVLFRTAAQPGLLFTQFIIAPYIGVGSPVAQTMWVDDVTVATGPVP' A
#
# COMPACT_ATOMS: atom_id res chain seq x y z
N MET A 1 -5.72 -7.67 -2.48
CA MET A 1 -4.87 -7.97 -3.66
C MET A 1 -5.77 -8.35 -4.81
N ASN A 2 -5.38 -8.11 -6.06
CA ASN A 2 -6.18 -8.53 -7.21
C ASN A 2 -6.17 -10.06 -7.40
N THR A 3 -7.22 -10.57 -8.05
CA THR A 3 -7.33 -11.98 -8.43
C THR A 3 -6.56 -12.28 -9.72
N ILE A 4 -6.24 -13.57 -9.92
CA ILE A 4 -5.75 -14.12 -11.19
C ILE A 4 -6.79 -15.11 -11.69
N SER A 5 -7.26 -14.92 -12.92
CA SER A 5 -8.23 -15.82 -13.57
C SER A 5 -7.96 -15.90 -15.07
N GLY A 6 -8.14 -17.08 -15.66
CA GLY A 6 -7.89 -17.32 -17.09
C GLY A 6 -6.46 -16.98 -17.54
N GLY A 7 -5.47 -17.15 -16.64
CA GLY A 7 -4.08 -16.80 -16.92
C GLY A 7 -3.82 -15.28 -17.03
N LYS A 8 -4.70 -14.44 -16.47
CA LYS A 8 -4.59 -12.98 -16.50
C LYS A 8 -4.87 -12.38 -15.14
N GLY A 9 -4.18 -11.29 -14.81
CA GLY A 9 -4.53 -10.48 -13.65
C GLY A 9 -5.82 -9.70 -13.91
N GLN A 10 -6.69 -9.67 -12.91
CA GLN A 10 -7.95 -8.94 -12.96
C GLN A 10 -7.80 -7.55 -12.33
N TYR A 11 -8.62 -6.60 -12.77
CA TYR A 11 -8.65 -5.25 -12.21
C TYR A 11 -9.63 -5.16 -11.05
N ASP A 12 -9.39 -5.95 -10.00
CA ASP A 12 -10.27 -6.06 -8.82
C ASP A 12 -9.49 -5.91 -7.49
N GLY A 13 -8.25 -5.44 -7.55
CA GLY A 13 -7.49 -5.10 -6.36
C GLY A 13 -8.00 -3.80 -5.73
N ILE A 14 -8.02 -3.80 -4.39
CA ILE A 14 -8.41 -2.63 -3.59
C ILE A 14 -7.16 -1.99 -2.99
N ALA A 15 -7.01 -0.68 -3.16
CA ALA A 15 -6.04 0.16 -2.47
C ALA A 15 -6.79 1.35 -1.85
N ARG A 16 -6.66 1.53 -0.54
CA ARG A 16 -7.31 2.61 0.19
C ARG A 16 -6.34 3.27 1.13
N TYR A 17 -6.50 4.57 1.30
CA TYR A 17 -5.72 5.37 2.23
C TYR A 17 -6.66 6.26 3.03
N TRP A 18 -6.49 6.22 4.35
CA TRP A 18 -7.19 7.06 5.29
C TRP A 18 -6.22 8.04 5.92
N TYR A 19 -6.69 9.27 6.10
CA TYR A 19 -5.98 10.31 6.85
C TYR A 19 -6.95 10.89 7.88
N ASP A 20 -6.55 10.86 9.15
CA ASP A 20 -7.39 11.27 10.29
C ASP A 20 -8.81 10.66 10.24
N GLY A 21 -8.89 9.36 9.95
CA GLY A 21 -10.15 8.60 9.86
C GLY A 21 -10.96 8.83 8.57
N ASN A 22 -10.57 9.78 7.72
CA ASN A 22 -11.28 10.07 6.46
C ASN A 22 -10.69 9.26 5.31
N LEU A 23 -11.54 8.63 4.50
CA LEU A 23 -11.11 7.94 3.28
C LEU A 23 -10.72 8.97 2.22
N VAL A 24 -9.43 9.06 1.89
CA VAL A 24 -8.89 10.04 0.94
C VAL A 24 -8.62 9.41 -0.43
N LEU A 25 -8.14 8.15 -0.45
CA LEU A 25 -7.97 7.38 -1.67
C LEU A 25 -8.84 6.13 -1.60
N ASP A 26 -9.66 5.89 -2.62
CA ASP A 26 -10.49 4.69 -2.77
C ASP A 26 -10.40 4.13 -4.18
N TYR A 27 -9.44 3.24 -4.41
CA TYR A 27 -9.28 2.54 -5.67
C TYR A 27 -9.73 1.09 -5.53
N SER A 28 -10.64 0.66 -6.40
CA SER A 28 -11.20 -0.70 -6.41
C SER A 28 -10.85 -1.50 -7.68
N ASN A 29 -9.99 -0.96 -8.54
CA ASN A 29 -9.61 -1.52 -9.83
C ASN A 29 -8.09 -1.61 -10.03
N VAL A 30 -7.34 -1.81 -8.94
CA VAL A 30 -5.87 -1.84 -8.96
C VAL A 30 -5.36 -3.20 -9.40
N LEU A 31 -4.40 -3.21 -10.32
CA LEU A 31 -3.65 -4.41 -10.71
C LEU A 31 -2.30 -4.44 -9.97
N PHE A 32 -2.20 -5.23 -8.89
CA PHE A 32 -0.96 -5.36 -8.11
C PHE A 32 0.01 -6.39 -8.68
N ARG A 33 -0.52 -7.45 -9.32
CA ARG A 33 0.29 -8.54 -9.90
C ARG A 33 -0.36 -9.15 -11.13
N THR A 34 0.48 -9.69 -12.01
CA THR A 34 0.05 -10.39 -13.22
C THR A 34 0.13 -11.92 -13.04
N ALA A 35 -0.34 -12.66 -14.03
CA ALA A 35 -0.23 -14.12 -14.04
C ALA A 35 1.20 -14.63 -14.31
N ALA A 36 2.18 -13.76 -14.58
CA ALA A 36 3.59 -14.15 -14.67
C ALA A 36 4.13 -14.63 -13.32
N GLN A 37 3.59 -14.10 -12.21
CA GLN A 37 3.89 -14.54 -10.85
C GLN A 37 2.59 -14.69 -10.05
N PRO A 38 1.82 -15.78 -10.30
CA PRO A 38 0.48 -15.93 -9.78
C PRO A 38 0.45 -16.25 -8.27
N GLY A 39 1.59 -16.52 -7.65
CA GLY A 39 1.73 -16.71 -6.19
C GLY A 39 2.31 -15.49 -5.45
N LEU A 40 2.62 -14.38 -6.14
CA LEU A 40 3.19 -13.21 -5.48
C LEU A 40 2.18 -12.60 -4.50
N LEU A 41 2.58 -12.40 -3.25
CA LEU A 41 1.81 -11.74 -2.20
C LEU A 41 2.55 -10.48 -1.72
N PHE A 42 1.94 -9.71 -0.81
CA PHE A 42 2.68 -8.68 -0.08
C PHE A 42 3.67 -9.38 0.86
N THR A 43 4.96 -9.11 0.71
CA THR A 43 6.03 -9.77 1.47
C THR A 43 6.79 -8.82 2.40
N GLN A 44 6.58 -7.50 2.26
CA GLN A 44 7.31 -6.49 3.00
C GLN A 44 6.45 -5.25 3.22
N PHE A 45 6.62 -4.64 4.40
CA PHE A 45 6.21 -3.27 4.67
C PHE A 45 7.46 -2.40 4.73
N ILE A 46 7.44 -1.24 4.07
CA ILE A 46 8.58 -0.33 3.99
C ILE A 46 8.17 1.01 4.60
N ILE A 47 8.92 1.45 5.60
CA ILE A 47 8.90 2.81 6.11
C ILE A 47 10.24 3.46 5.79
N ALA A 48 10.22 4.40 4.84
CA ALA A 48 11.43 5.02 4.30
C ALA A 48 11.20 6.52 4.11
N PRO A 49 11.06 7.30 5.19
CA PRO A 49 10.88 8.73 5.08
C PRO A 49 12.12 9.36 4.45
N TYR A 50 11.88 10.08 3.37
CA TYR A 50 12.92 10.74 2.59
C TYR A 50 12.34 11.99 1.95
N ILE A 51 13.07 13.10 2.05
CA ILE A 51 12.69 14.37 1.44
C ILE A 51 13.45 14.46 0.12
N GLY A 52 12.72 14.28 -1.01
CA GLY A 52 13.25 14.15 -2.37
C GLY A 52 14.54 14.91 -2.67
N VAL A 53 14.46 16.25 -2.78
CA VAL A 53 15.60 17.14 -3.12
C VAL A 53 16.39 17.60 -1.88
N GLY A 54 16.16 16.98 -0.73
CA GLY A 54 16.73 17.39 0.55
C GLY A 54 15.85 18.39 1.30
N SER A 55 16.14 18.54 2.60
CA SER A 55 15.46 19.48 3.48
C SER A 55 16.13 20.86 3.42
N PRO A 56 15.40 21.98 3.33
CA PRO A 56 15.98 23.32 3.33
C PRO A 56 16.51 23.73 4.71
N VAL A 57 16.13 23.00 5.77
CA VAL A 57 16.52 23.24 7.16
C VAL A 57 16.68 21.91 7.91
N ALA A 58 17.29 21.92 9.09
CA ALA A 58 17.26 20.74 9.96
C ALA A 58 15.81 20.44 10.38
N GLN A 59 15.40 19.18 10.25
CA GLN A 59 14.04 18.72 10.59
C GLN A 59 14.12 17.37 11.28
N THR A 60 13.10 17.05 12.07
CA THR A 60 12.94 15.78 12.77
C THR A 60 11.51 15.32 12.59
N MET A 61 11.32 14.03 12.33
CA MET A 61 10.01 13.40 12.31
C MET A 61 9.95 12.28 13.34
N TRP A 62 8.76 12.09 13.89
CA TRP A 62 8.46 11.03 14.83
C TRP A 62 7.36 10.16 14.23
N VAL A 63 7.50 8.85 14.37
CA VAL A 63 6.48 7.86 13.99
C VAL A 63 6.33 6.94 15.18
N ASP A 64 5.08 6.74 15.59
CA ASP A 64 4.72 5.86 16.70
C ASP A 64 3.48 5.03 16.34
N ASP A 65 3.17 4.02 17.14
CA ASP A 65 1.98 3.16 17.02
C ASP A 65 1.77 2.46 15.66
N VAL A 66 2.88 2.06 15.00
CA VAL A 66 2.81 1.36 13.71
C VAL A 66 2.18 -0.02 13.87
N THR A 67 1.01 -0.23 13.24
CA THR A 67 0.34 -1.52 13.15
C THR A 67 0.39 -2.06 11.72
N VAL A 68 0.83 -3.32 11.56
CA VAL A 68 0.76 -4.06 10.29
C VAL A 68 -0.13 -5.28 10.49
N ALA A 69 -1.19 -5.39 9.69
CA ALA A 69 -2.20 -6.42 9.84
C ALA A 69 -2.63 -7.01 8.49
N THR A 70 -3.16 -8.23 8.51
CA THR A 70 -3.76 -8.91 7.35
C THR A 70 -5.27 -8.67 7.23
N GLY A 71 -5.83 -7.79 8.08
CA GLY A 71 -7.26 -7.46 8.16
C GLY A 71 -7.48 -6.09 8.80
N PRO A 72 -8.75 -5.66 8.96
CA PRO A 72 -9.09 -4.38 9.56
C PRO A 72 -8.49 -4.21 10.96
N VAL A 73 -7.93 -3.04 11.23
CA VAL A 73 -7.42 -2.64 12.55
C VAL A 73 -8.50 -1.80 13.25
N PRO A 74 -8.77 -2.01 14.55
CA PRO A 74 -9.75 -1.26 15.33
C PRO A 74 -9.51 0.25 15.37
#